data_AF-A0A1I5B572-F1
#
_entry.id   AF-A0A1I5B572-F1
#
_cell.length_a   1.000
_cell.length_b   1.000
_cell.length_c   1.000
_cell.angle_alpha   90.00
_cell.angle_beta   90.00
_cell.angle_gamma   90.00
#
_symmetry.space_group_name_H-M   'P 1'
#
loop_
_entity.id
_entity.type
_entity.pdbx_description
1 polymer ?
#
loop_
_entity_poly.entity_id
_entity_poly.type
_entity_poly.pdbx_seq_one_letter_code
_entity_poly.pdbx_strand_id
1 'polypeptide(L)'
;MTWSIPRTTTGAERLLLESTLDRNRAELINTVRGLSEAEARRRLVASATTPIGLLKHAAVAERIWFQHVLAGVPKSECDGGTTPRDPSFRVADDETLPEVIAEFERASERSRAIAAGFDLDDTTTHPDLGEVNLRFIYLLLAEDFARHAGHGDILREQIKHPVPPTTAAR
;
A
#
# COMPACT_ATOMS: atom_id res chain seq x y z
N MET A 1 -0.06 -5.29 -16.03
CA MET A 1 -0.40 -3.87 -15.85
C MET A 1 -1.81 -3.72 -15.34
N THR A 2 -1.89 -3.44 -14.05
CA THR A 2 -3.09 -3.14 -13.30
C THR A 2 -3.22 -1.62 -13.27
N TRP A 3 -3.88 -1.08 -14.30
CA TRP A 3 -4.24 0.33 -14.36
C TRP A 3 -5.72 0.45 -14.73
N SER A 4 -6.53 0.87 -13.78
CA SER A 4 -7.95 1.14 -14.02
C SER A 4 -8.17 2.57 -14.48
N ILE A 5 -9.05 2.73 -15.46
CA ILE A 5 -9.53 4.03 -15.93
C ILE A 5 -10.17 4.79 -14.75
N PRO A 6 -9.76 6.05 -14.48
CA PRO A 6 -10.40 6.89 -13.47
C PRO A 6 -11.91 7.05 -13.74
N ARG A 7 -12.73 6.73 -12.72
CA ARG A 7 -14.19 6.96 -12.78
C ARG A 7 -14.59 8.36 -12.33
N THR A 8 -13.78 8.95 -11.44
CA THR A 8 -13.96 10.32 -10.95
C THR A 8 -12.87 11.19 -11.58
N THR A 9 -13.29 12.19 -12.36
CA THR A 9 -12.40 13.08 -13.11
C THR A 9 -12.66 14.56 -12.86
N THR A 10 -13.69 14.89 -12.06
CA THR A 10 -14.04 16.25 -11.63
C THR A 10 -14.75 16.21 -10.27
N GLY A 11 -14.89 17.36 -9.60
CA GLY A 11 -15.53 17.50 -8.29
C GLY A 11 -14.66 18.27 -7.29
N ALA A 12 -15.06 18.22 -6.02
CA ALA A 12 -14.28 18.81 -4.92
C ALA A 12 -12.91 18.14 -4.77
N GLU A 13 -11.92 18.89 -4.29
CA GLU A 13 -10.55 18.39 -4.08
C GLU A 13 -10.51 17.09 -3.26
N ARG A 14 -11.22 17.05 -2.13
CA ARG A 14 -11.30 15.87 -1.26
C ARG A 14 -11.75 14.62 -2.04
N LEU A 15 -12.80 14.74 -2.85
CA LEU A 15 -13.32 13.64 -3.65
C LEU A 15 -12.28 13.10 -4.63
N LEU A 16 -11.49 13.98 -5.25
CA LEU A 16 -10.44 13.59 -6.20
C LEU A 16 -9.26 12.90 -5.51
N LEU A 17 -8.86 13.38 -4.33
CA LEU A 17 -7.80 12.78 -3.50
C LEU A 17 -8.21 11.39 -3.02
N GLU A 18 -9.40 11.27 -2.42
CA GLU A 18 -9.94 10.01 -1.92
C GLU A 18 -10.10 8.98 -3.05
N SER A 19 -10.70 9.40 -4.18
CA SER A 19 -10.87 8.51 -5.34
C SER A 19 -9.54 8.07 -5.96
N THR A 20 -8.52 8.92 -5.90
CA THR A 20 -7.18 8.57 -6.40
C THR A 20 -6.50 7.56 -5.48
N LEU A 21 -6.54 7.76 -4.17
CA LEU A 21 -5.99 6.81 -3.22
C LEU A 21 -6.73 5.46 -3.28
N ASP A 22 -8.06 5.47 -3.36
CA ASP A 22 -8.88 4.24 -3.47
C ASP A 22 -8.59 3.44 -4.73
N ARG A 23 -8.32 4.10 -5.87
CA ARG A 23 -7.81 3.40 -7.06
C ARG A 23 -6.50 2.68 -6.75
N ASN A 24 -5.52 3.36 -6.16
CA ASN A 24 -4.21 2.77 -5.93
C ASN A 24 -4.27 1.63 -4.90
N ARG A 25 -5.16 1.71 -3.91
CA ARG A 25 -5.50 0.58 -3.02
C ARG A 25 -6.02 -0.62 -3.82
N ALA A 26 -6.95 -0.39 -4.73
CA ALA A 26 -7.49 -1.45 -5.58
C ALA A 26 -6.41 -2.05 -6.51
N GLU A 27 -5.53 -1.23 -7.08
CA GLU A 27 -4.46 -1.73 -7.95
C GLU A 27 -3.46 -2.61 -7.20
N LEU A 28 -3.08 -2.25 -5.98
CA LEU A 28 -2.24 -3.10 -5.13
C LEU A 28 -2.86 -4.50 -4.96
N ILE A 29 -4.15 -4.58 -4.64
CA ILE A 29 -4.86 -5.87 -4.53
C ILE A 29 -4.89 -6.60 -5.88
N ASN A 30 -5.08 -5.87 -6.99
CA ASN A 30 -5.06 -6.47 -8.33
C ASN A 30 -3.71 -7.12 -8.66
N THR A 31 -2.59 -6.59 -8.17
CA THR A 31 -1.25 -7.17 -8.43
C THR A 31 -1.13 -8.61 -7.93
N VAL A 32 -1.81 -8.95 -6.82
CA VAL A 32 -1.77 -10.29 -6.21
C VAL A 32 -2.96 -11.18 -6.55
N ARG A 33 -3.99 -10.66 -7.22
CA ARG A 33 -5.21 -11.42 -7.54
C ARG A 33 -4.91 -12.65 -8.40
N GLY A 34 -5.26 -13.84 -7.93
CA GLY A 34 -5.02 -15.10 -8.65
C GLY A 34 -3.57 -15.60 -8.60
N LEU A 35 -2.74 -15.03 -7.71
CA LEU A 35 -1.50 -15.68 -7.29
C LEU A 35 -1.80 -16.76 -6.25
N SER A 36 -1.07 -17.86 -6.29
CA SER A 36 -0.98 -18.80 -5.17
C SER A 36 -0.13 -18.24 -4.03
N GLU A 37 -0.21 -18.84 -2.84
CA GLU A 37 0.65 -18.51 -1.69
C GLU A 37 2.14 -18.52 -2.05
N ALA A 38 2.58 -19.56 -2.76
CA ALA A 38 3.97 -19.70 -3.18
C ALA A 38 4.39 -18.60 -4.17
N GLU A 39 3.53 -18.26 -5.13
CA GLU A 39 3.78 -17.18 -6.08
C GLU A 39 3.83 -15.81 -5.38
N ALA A 40 2.90 -15.54 -4.48
CA ALA A 40 2.81 -14.27 -3.78
C ALA A 40 3.99 -14.02 -2.84
N ARG A 41 4.65 -15.08 -2.37
CA ARG A 41 5.84 -15.03 -1.51
C ARG A 41 7.17 -15.06 -2.29
N ARG A 42 7.16 -15.23 -3.61
CA ARG A 42 8.41 -15.25 -4.40
C ARG A 42 9.11 -13.90 -4.34
N ARG A 43 10.38 -13.94 -3.94
CA ARG A 43 11.32 -12.83 -4.06
C ARG A 43 12.02 -12.93 -5.41
N LEU A 44 11.80 -11.93 -6.27
CA LEU A 44 12.33 -11.91 -7.64
C LEU A 44 13.33 -10.77 -7.88
N VAL A 45 13.58 -9.98 -6.84
CA VAL A 45 14.50 -8.84 -6.84
C VAL A 45 15.39 -8.89 -5.59
N ALA A 46 16.50 -8.16 -5.63
CA ALA A 46 17.48 -8.15 -4.54
C ALA A 46 16.97 -7.48 -3.26
N SER A 47 15.95 -6.62 -3.31
CA SER A 47 15.28 -6.06 -2.13
C SER A 47 14.42 -7.12 -1.42
N ALA A 48 13.92 -6.82 -0.22
CA ALA A 48 12.97 -7.68 0.50
C ALA A 48 11.55 -7.74 -0.14
N THR A 49 11.37 -7.13 -1.31
CA THR A 49 10.07 -6.98 -1.95
C THR A 49 9.56 -8.31 -2.51
N THR A 50 8.33 -8.65 -2.13
CA THR A 50 7.53 -9.76 -2.67
C THR A 50 6.12 -9.25 -3.00
N PRO A 51 5.35 -9.92 -3.87
CA PRO A 51 3.97 -9.49 -4.15
C PRO A 51 3.11 -9.32 -2.88
N ILE A 52 3.13 -10.28 -1.96
CA ILE A 52 2.39 -10.19 -0.69
C ILE A 52 2.97 -9.14 0.26
N GLY A 53 4.29 -8.96 0.25
CA GLY A 53 4.98 -7.96 1.07
C GLY A 53 4.62 -6.52 0.70
N LEU A 54 4.25 -6.26 -0.55
CA LEU A 54 3.77 -4.93 -0.97
C LEU A 54 2.44 -4.56 -0.28
N LEU A 55 1.51 -5.52 -0.13
CA LEU A 55 0.25 -5.28 0.59
C LEU A 55 0.49 -5.10 2.09
N LYS A 56 1.41 -5.89 2.66
CA LYS A 56 1.80 -5.77 4.07
C LYS A 56 2.39 -4.39 4.35
N HIS A 57 3.27 -3.91 3.47
CA HIS A 57 3.83 -2.57 3.55
C HIS A 57 2.72 -1.51 3.48
N ALA A 58 1.81 -1.62 2.52
CA ALA A 58 0.71 -0.67 2.37
C ALA A 58 -0.19 -0.61 3.62
N ALA A 59 -0.50 -1.76 4.25
CA ALA A 59 -1.24 -1.79 5.52
C ALA A 59 -0.48 -1.09 6.67
N VAL A 60 0.85 -1.24 6.73
CA VAL A 60 1.69 -0.51 7.69
C VAL A 60 1.66 1.00 7.42
N ALA A 61 1.72 1.41 6.15
CA ALA A 61 1.66 2.82 5.76
C ALA A 61 0.32 3.47 6.13
N GLU A 62 -0.81 2.79 5.89
CA GLU A 62 -2.15 3.23 6.33
C GLU A 62 -2.17 3.49 7.85
N ARG A 63 -1.68 2.52 8.64
CA ARG A 63 -1.63 2.63 10.11
C ARG A 63 -0.77 3.81 10.57
N ILE A 64 0.43 3.96 10.02
CA ILE A 64 1.33 5.04 10.41
C ILE A 64 0.71 6.39 10.10
N TRP A 65 0.21 6.59 8.88
CA TRP A 65 -0.19 7.93 8.45
C TRP A 65 -1.57 8.36 8.95
N PHE A 66 -2.55 7.46 8.93
CA PHE A 66 -3.90 7.82 9.39
C PHE A 66 -4.09 7.62 10.90
N GLN A 67 -3.59 6.52 11.47
CA GLN A 67 -3.80 6.28 12.90
C GLN A 67 -2.78 7.03 13.76
N HIS A 68 -1.49 6.80 13.51
CA HIS A 68 -0.47 7.36 14.37
C HIS A 68 -0.25 8.86 14.14
N VAL A 69 -0.11 9.29 12.89
CA VAL A 69 0.22 10.69 12.56
C VAL A 69 -1.03 11.59 12.60
N LEU A 70 -2.08 11.26 11.84
CA LEU A 70 -3.28 12.10 11.75
C LEU A 70 -4.13 12.03 13.04
N ALA A 71 -4.47 10.83 13.51
CA ALA A 71 -5.31 10.66 14.71
C ALA A 71 -4.53 10.69 16.04
N GLY A 72 -3.19 10.78 16.01
CA GLY A 72 -2.36 10.83 17.22
C GLY A 72 -2.38 9.54 18.05
N VAL A 73 -2.80 8.40 17.48
CA VAL A 73 -2.86 7.13 18.21
C VAL A 73 -1.43 6.64 18.50
N PRO A 74 -1.09 6.25 19.74
CA PRO A 74 0.22 5.67 20.03
C PRO A 74 0.48 4.44 19.14
N LYS A 75 1.72 4.25 18.68
CA LYS A 75 2.08 3.12 17.79
C LYS A 75 1.71 1.76 18.38
N SER A 76 1.82 1.61 19.71
CA SER A 76 1.43 0.40 20.44
C SER A 76 -0.07 0.13 20.48
N GLU A 77 -0.90 1.12 20.17
CA GLU A 77 -2.37 1.06 20.18
C GLU A 77 -2.95 1.03 18.76
N CYS A 78 -2.11 1.13 17.73
CA CYS A 78 -2.53 0.91 16.35
C CYS A 78 -2.93 -0.55 16.16
N ASP A 79 -3.87 -0.81 15.25
CA ASP A 79 -4.47 -2.14 15.02
C ASP A 79 -3.60 -3.12 14.22
N GLY A 80 -2.27 -2.96 14.30
CA GLY A 80 -1.30 -3.83 13.63
C GLY A 80 0.11 -3.25 13.64
N GLY A 81 1.02 -3.86 12.89
CA GLY A 81 2.41 -3.43 12.82
C GLY A 81 2.57 -2.01 12.28
N THR A 82 3.45 -1.23 12.92
CA THR A 82 3.76 0.17 12.55
C THR A 82 5.26 0.41 12.34
N THR A 83 6.03 -0.65 12.07
CA THR A 83 7.48 -0.55 11.88
C THR A 83 7.78 -0.27 10.41
N PRO A 84 8.31 0.92 10.04
CA PRO A 84 8.52 1.32 8.65
C PRO A 84 9.74 0.63 8.02
N ARG A 85 10.00 0.91 6.73
CA ARG A 85 11.15 0.41 5.94
C ARG A 85 11.11 -1.11 5.76
N ASP A 86 12.24 -1.79 5.61
CA ASP A 86 12.31 -3.23 5.33
C ASP A 86 11.41 -4.10 6.23
N PRO A 87 11.29 -3.86 7.55
CA PRO A 87 10.36 -4.62 8.41
C PRO A 87 8.89 -4.58 7.96
N SER A 88 8.44 -3.50 7.32
CA SER A 88 7.05 -3.37 6.86
C SER A 88 6.68 -4.31 5.71
N PHE A 89 7.67 -4.86 5.00
CA PHE A 89 7.45 -5.84 3.92
C PHE A 89 7.39 -7.28 4.44
N ARG A 90 7.71 -7.51 5.72
CA ARG A 90 7.79 -8.85 6.29
C ARG A 90 6.40 -9.41 6.54
N VAL A 91 6.11 -10.54 5.89
CA VAL A 91 4.92 -11.37 6.12
C VAL A 91 5.37 -12.62 6.85
N ALA A 92 4.73 -12.94 7.98
CA ALA A 92 5.04 -14.13 8.75
C ALA A 92 4.65 -15.41 7.98
N ASP A 93 5.24 -16.54 8.36
CA ASP A 93 5.04 -17.81 7.64
C ASP A 93 3.61 -18.36 7.82
N ASP A 94 2.94 -17.95 8.90
CA ASP A 94 1.56 -18.31 9.24
C ASP A 94 0.49 -17.35 8.67
N GLU A 95 0.88 -16.22 8.08
CA GLU A 95 -0.05 -15.26 7.46
C GLU A 95 -0.39 -15.63 6.01
N THR A 96 -1.63 -15.95 5.69
CA THR A 96 -2.03 -16.29 4.31
C THR A 96 -2.23 -15.04 3.44
N LEU A 97 -2.15 -15.19 2.11
CA LEU A 97 -2.44 -14.10 1.16
C LEU A 97 -3.83 -13.49 1.38
N PRO A 98 -4.93 -14.26 1.55
CA PRO A 98 -6.24 -13.69 1.88
C PRO A 98 -6.25 -12.89 3.18
N GLU A 99 -5.53 -13.32 4.21
CA GLU A 99 -5.45 -12.59 5.49
C GLU A 99 -4.71 -11.26 5.34
N VAL A 100 -3.62 -11.22 4.57
CA VAL A 100 -2.88 -9.98 4.29
C VAL A 100 -3.71 -9.02 3.42
N ILE A 101 -4.47 -9.53 2.44
CA ILE A 101 -5.43 -8.72 1.68
C ILE A 101 -6.47 -8.12 2.64
N ALA A 102 -7.09 -8.95 3.48
CA ALA A 102 -8.11 -8.50 4.41
C ALA A 102 -7.55 -7.52 5.46
N GLU A 103 -6.29 -7.69 5.89
CA GLU A 103 -5.61 -6.73 6.75
C GLU A 103 -5.45 -5.36 6.08
N PHE A 104 -4.99 -5.34 4.82
CA PHE A 104 -4.86 -4.09 4.07
C PHE A 104 -6.22 -3.41 3.87
N GLU A 105 -7.26 -4.16 3.51
CA GLU A 105 -8.62 -3.64 3.37
C GLU A 105 -9.16 -3.04 4.69
N ARG A 106 -8.95 -3.73 5.82
CA ARG A 106 -9.33 -3.21 7.15
C ARG A 106 -8.58 -1.92 7.50
N ALA A 107 -7.27 -1.88 7.24
CA ALA A 107 -6.46 -0.70 7.49
C ALA A 107 -6.94 0.49 6.64
N SER A 108 -7.21 0.27 5.34
CA SER A 108 -7.75 1.30 4.45
C SER A 108 -9.14 1.80 4.86
N GLU A 109 -10.02 0.91 5.35
CA GLU A 109 -11.33 1.32 5.85
C GLU A 109 -11.21 2.17 7.12
N ARG A 110 -10.33 1.79 8.04
CA ARG A 110 -10.05 2.59 9.24
C ARG A 110 -9.44 3.94 8.89
N SER A 111 -8.57 4.00 7.89
CA SER A 111 -8.03 5.26 7.36
C SER A 111 -9.14 6.20 6.84
N ARG A 112 -10.11 5.66 6.08
CA ARG A 112 -11.28 6.44 5.63
C ARG A 112 -12.11 6.95 6.81
N ALA A 113 -12.40 6.09 7.78
CA ALA A 113 -13.18 6.46 8.96
C ALA A 113 -12.51 7.57 9.78
N ILE A 114 -11.18 7.51 9.93
CA ILE A 114 -10.41 8.56 10.60
C ILE A 114 -10.45 9.85 9.79
N ALA A 115 -10.08 9.80 8.50
CA ALA A 115 -9.97 10.99 7.66
C ALA A 115 -11.30 11.73 7.45
N ALA A 116 -12.44 11.04 7.61
CA ALA A 116 -13.76 11.68 7.60
C ALA A 116 -13.95 12.70 8.74
N GLY A 117 -13.18 12.58 9.84
CA GLY A 117 -13.23 13.48 10.98
C GLY A 117 -12.31 14.70 10.91
N PHE A 118 -11.54 14.86 9.83
CA PHE A 118 -10.56 15.95 9.65
C PHE A 118 -10.84 16.69 8.35
N ASP A 119 -10.61 18.00 8.32
CA ASP A 119 -10.53 18.79 7.09
C ASP A 119 -9.18 18.62 6.39
N LEU A 120 -9.13 18.93 5.08
CA LEU A 120 -7.91 18.75 4.28
C LEU A 120 -6.74 19.59 4.80
N ASP A 121 -7.04 20.73 5.42
CA ASP A 121 -6.10 21.69 5.96
C ASP A 121 -5.80 21.48 7.46
N ASP A 122 -6.45 20.52 8.13
CA ASP A 122 -6.15 20.21 9.52
C ASP A 122 -4.72 19.67 9.64
N THR A 123 -3.93 20.30 10.52
CA THR A 123 -2.53 19.98 10.70
C THR A 123 -2.27 19.10 11.93
N THR A 124 -1.21 18.32 11.84
CA THR A 124 -0.62 17.51 12.91
C THR A 124 0.91 17.60 12.83
N THR A 125 1.62 17.20 13.88
CA THR A 125 3.08 17.22 13.92
C THR A 125 3.65 15.82 13.68
N HIS A 126 4.41 15.66 12.60
CA HIS A 126 5.24 14.49 12.34
C HIS A 126 6.65 14.72 12.93
N PRO A 127 7.25 13.74 13.66
CA PRO A 127 8.51 13.92 14.36
C PRO A 127 9.69 14.34 13.45
N ASP A 128 9.74 13.83 12.23
CA ASP A 128 10.85 14.10 11.29
C ASP A 128 10.54 15.19 10.24
N LEU A 129 9.26 15.48 10.00
CA LEU A 129 8.83 16.35 8.88
C LEU A 129 8.27 17.69 9.37
N GLY A 130 8.00 17.82 10.68
CA GLY A 130 7.31 18.97 11.22
C GLY A 130 5.81 18.92 10.92
N GLU A 131 5.22 20.07 10.61
CA GLU A 131 3.79 20.20 10.37
C GLU A 131 3.38 19.54 9.04
N VAL A 132 2.36 18.69 9.09
CA VAL A 132 1.74 18.03 7.93
C VAL A 132 0.22 18.10 8.06
N ASN A 133 -0.51 18.05 6.94
CA ASN A 133 -1.98 18.04 6.93
C ASN A 133 -2.56 16.83 6.19
N LEU A 134 -3.87 16.61 6.29
CA LEU A 134 -4.56 15.50 5.61
C LEU A 134 -4.36 15.54 4.09
N ARG A 135 -4.32 16.72 3.46
CA ARG A 135 -4.03 16.86 2.03
C ARG A 135 -2.67 16.26 1.66
N PHE A 136 -1.63 16.58 2.42
CA PHE A 136 -0.30 16.01 2.23
C PHE A 136 -0.31 14.49 2.39
N ILE A 137 -1.00 13.97 3.41
CA ILE A 137 -1.12 12.53 3.66
C ILE A 137 -1.77 11.82 2.46
N TYR A 138 -2.86 12.34 1.92
CA TYR A 138 -3.49 11.75 0.73
C TYR A 138 -2.57 11.72 -0.48
N LEU A 139 -1.86 12.81 -0.76
CA LEU A 139 -0.91 12.88 -1.87
C LEU A 139 0.25 11.88 -1.70
N LEU A 140 0.81 11.83 -0.50
CA LEU A 140 1.93 10.94 -0.18
C LEU A 140 1.54 9.45 -0.36
N LEU A 141 0.41 9.04 0.20
CA LEU A 141 -0.06 7.65 0.10
C LEU A 141 -0.47 7.29 -1.32
N ALA A 142 -1.05 8.24 -2.07
CA ALA A 142 -1.34 8.02 -3.49
C ALA A 142 -0.07 7.78 -4.30
N GLU A 143 0.98 8.57 -4.09
CA GLU A 143 2.28 8.39 -4.74
C GLU A 143 2.92 7.05 -4.38
N ASP A 144 2.94 6.72 -3.08
CA ASP A 144 3.55 5.51 -2.57
C ASP A 144 2.86 4.24 -3.10
N PHE A 145 1.52 4.22 -3.08
CA PHE A 145 0.77 3.06 -3.55
C PHE A 145 0.82 2.92 -5.07
N ALA A 146 0.85 4.03 -5.82
CA ALA A 146 1.05 3.95 -7.27
C ALA A 146 2.42 3.36 -7.63
N ARG A 147 3.48 3.77 -6.91
CA ARG A 147 4.83 3.19 -7.06
C ARG A 147 4.82 1.70 -6.76
N HIS A 148 4.20 1.29 -5.66
CA HIS A 148 4.14 -0.09 -5.25
C HIS A 148 3.24 -0.98 -6.12
N ALA A 149 2.16 -0.44 -6.68
CA ALA A 149 1.39 -1.12 -7.70
C ALA A 149 2.24 -1.39 -8.96
N GLY A 150 3.02 -0.40 -9.40
CA GLY A 150 3.97 -0.58 -10.50
C GLY A 150 5.02 -1.67 -10.22
N HIS A 151 5.57 -1.73 -9.00
CA HIS A 151 6.46 -2.83 -8.60
C HIS A 151 5.74 -4.19 -8.65
N GLY A 152 4.51 -4.26 -8.11
CA GLY A 152 3.72 -5.48 -8.09
C GLY A 152 3.36 -5.98 -9.50
N ASP A 153 3.12 -5.08 -10.44
CA ASP A 153 2.91 -5.39 -11.85
C ASP A 153 4.10 -6.12 -12.47
N ILE A 154 5.32 -5.61 -12.27
CA ILE A 154 6.55 -6.24 -12.78
C ILE A 154 6.79 -7.60 -12.13
N LEU A 155 6.57 -7.73 -10.82
CA LEU A 155 6.71 -9.02 -10.14
C LEU A 155 5.68 -10.04 -10.66
N ARG A 156 4.43 -9.60 -10.87
CA ARG A 156 3.38 -10.45 -11.43
C ARG A 156 3.71 -10.89 -12.85
N GLU A 157 4.22 -9.99 -13.69
CA GLU A 157 4.68 -10.30 -15.05
C GLU A 157 5.75 -11.38 -15.01
N GLN A 158 6.78 -11.24 -14.18
CA GLN A 158 7.84 -12.24 -14.02
C GLN A 158 7.35 -13.61 -13.52
N ILE A 159 6.25 -13.65 -12.77
CA ILE A 159 5.62 -14.88 -12.29
C ILE A 159 4.81 -15.57 -13.39
N LYS A 160 3.93 -14.82 -14.06
CA LYS A 160 2.94 -15.37 -15.00
C LYS A 160 3.47 -15.49 -16.43
N HIS A 161 4.47 -14.68 -16.77
CA HIS A 161 5.11 -14.61 -18.09
C HIS A 161 6.63 -14.58 -17.93
N PRO A 162 7.24 -15.62 -17.32
CA PRO A 162 8.68 -15.65 -17.12
C PRO A 162 9.40 -15.61 -18.46
N VAL A 163 10.39 -14.71 -18.58
CA VAL A 163 11.28 -14.69 -19.75
C VAL A 163 12.08 -16.00 -19.75
N PRO A 164 12.08 -16.77 -20.85
CA PRO A 164 12.86 -18.00 -20.93
C PRO A 164 14.35 -17.68 -20.72
N PRO A 165 15.11 -18.55 -20.04
CA PRO A 165 16.52 -18.31 -19.80
C PRO A 165 17.25 -18.12 -21.13
N THR A 166 17.93 -17.00 -21.28
CA THR A 166 18.81 -16.78 -22.43
C THR A 166 19.91 -17.83 -22.37
N THR A 167 19.86 -18.83 -23.27
CA THR A 167 21.00 -19.71 -23.50
C THR A 167 22.13 -18.86 -24.06
N ALA A 168 23.04 -18.42 -23.21
CA ALA A 168 24.31 -17.90 -23.67
C ALA A 168 25.01 -19.04 -24.42
N ALA A 169 25.13 -18.91 -25.75
CA ALA A 169 26.03 -19.74 -26.52
C ALA A 169 27.44 -19.57 -25.91
N ARG A 170 28.03 -20.69 -25.50
CA ARG A 170 29.39 -20.77 -24.99
C ARG A 170 30.39 -20.38 -26.06
#